data_AF-Q28954-F1
#
_entry.id   AF-Q28954-F1
#
_cell.length_a   1.000
_cell.length_b   1.000
_cell.length_c   1.000
_cell.angle_alpha   90.00
_cell.angle_beta   90.00
_cell.angle_gamma   90.00
#
_symmetry.space_group_name_H-M   'P 1'
#
loop_
_entity.id
_entity.type
_entity.pdbx_description
1 polymer ?
#
loop_
_entity_poly.entity_id
_entity_poly.type
_entity_poly.pdbx_seq_one_letter_code
_entity_poly.pdbx_strand_id
1 'polypeptide(L)'
;EESGMAWKEILNLLYKLLAALIRGNRNNCAQFSNNLDWLISKLDRLESSSGILEVLHCILIESPEALNLIAEGHIKSIISLLDKHGRNHKVLDVLCSLCLCNGVAVRANQNLICDNLLPRRNLLLQTRLINDVTSIRPNIFLGVAEGSAQYKKWYFELIIDQV
;
A
#
# COMPACT_ATOMS: atom_id res chain seq x y z
N GLU A 1 10.83 -29.63 5.16
CA GLU A 1 10.21 -28.34 5.57
C GLU A 1 11.19 -27.39 6.26
N GLU A 2 12.08 -27.88 7.15
CA GLU A 2 13.09 -27.03 7.84
C GLU A 2 14.03 -26.26 6.91
N SER A 3 14.49 -26.88 5.81
CA SER A 3 15.41 -26.21 4.85
C SER A 3 14.76 -25.03 4.13
N GLY A 4 13.42 -25.00 3.98
CA GLY A 4 12.70 -23.90 3.35
C GLY A 4 12.57 -22.67 4.27
N MET A 5 12.51 -22.88 5.58
CA MET A 5 12.51 -21.78 6.56
C MET A 5 13.89 -21.12 6.65
N ALA A 6 14.95 -21.93 6.74
CA ALA A 6 16.33 -21.43 6.77
C ALA A 6 16.69 -20.63 5.50
N TRP A 7 16.19 -21.03 4.34
CA TRP A 7 16.40 -20.32 3.08
C TRP A 7 15.87 -18.88 3.11
N LYS A 8 14.65 -18.66 3.61
CA LYS A 8 14.04 -17.32 3.72
C LYS A 8 14.81 -16.44 4.69
N GLU A 9 15.27 -17.02 5.79
CA GLU A 9 16.05 -16.32 6.80
C GLU A 9 17.42 -15.89 6.26
N ILE A 10 18.14 -16.80 5.59
CA ILE A 10 19.43 -16.49 4.93
C ILE A 10 19.25 -15.39 3.89
N LEU A 11 18.23 -15.48 3.03
CA LEU A 11 17.95 -14.45 2.03
C LEU A 11 17.68 -13.08 2.67
N ASN A 12 16.87 -13.02 3.72
CA ASN A 12 16.59 -11.77 4.42
C ASN A 12 17.85 -11.17 5.07
N LEU A 13 18.73 -12.01 5.64
CA LEU A 13 20.00 -11.56 6.21
C LEU A 13 20.95 -11.01 5.13
N LEU A 14 21.02 -11.67 3.97
CA LEU A 14 21.81 -11.20 2.82
C LEU A 14 21.34 -9.83 2.32
N TYR A 15 20.02 -9.61 2.19
CA TYR A 15 19.50 -8.30 1.79
C TYR A 15 19.72 -7.22 2.85
N LYS A 16 19.62 -7.56 4.14
CA LYS A 16 19.95 -6.61 5.22
C LYS A 16 21.42 -6.21 5.21
N LEU A 17 22.31 -7.19 5.01
CA LEU A 17 23.75 -6.92 4.87
C LEU A 17 24.02 -6.03 3.65
N LEU A 18 23.37 -6.33 2.52
CA LEU A 18 23.50 -5.52 1.31
C LEU A 18 23.02 -4.08 1.53
N ALA A 19 21.87 -3.90 2.18
CA ALA A 19 21.36 -2.57 2.52
C ALA A 19 22.35 -1.81 3.42
N ALA A 20 22.98 -2.48 4.39
CA ALA A 20 23.99 -1.88 5.25
C ALA A 20 25.27 -1.46 4.52
N LEU A 21 25.69 -2.22 3.49
CA LEU A 21 26.87 -1.91 2.67
C LEU A 21 26.65 -0.76 1.68
N ILE A 22 25.41 -0.56 1.26
CA ILE A 22 25.02 0.49 0.30
C ILE A 22 24.72 1.80 1.05
N ARG A 23 24.11 1.73 2.23
CA ARG A 23 23.75 2.90 3.02
C ARG A 23 24.97 3.78 3.32
N GLY A 24 24.88 5.06 2.99
CA GLY A 24 25.96 6.03 3.19
C GLY A 24 27.14 5.92 2.21
N ASN A 25 27.06 5.08 1.17
CA ASN A 25 28.12 4.95 0.17
C ASN A 25 27.60 5.19 -1.26
N ARG A 26 27.72 6.43 -1.73
CA ARG A 26 27.25 6.86 -3.05
C ARG A 26 27.88 6.07 -4.21
N ASN A 27 29.12 5.62 -4.09
CA ASN A 27 29.78 4.84 -5.14
C ASN A 27 29.12 3.46 -5.32
N ASN A 28 28.80 2.80 -4.19
CA ASN A 28 28.10 1.52 -4.21
C ASN A 28 26.67 1.70 -4.76
N CYS A 29 25.99 2.78 -4.40
CA CYS A 29 24.66 3.10 -4.94
C CYS A 29 24.67 3.30 -6.46
N ALA A 30 25.64 4.05 -6.98
CA ALA A 30 25.78 4.30 -8.41
C ALA A 30 26.10 3.03 -9.21
N GLN A 31 26.82 2.07 -8.63
CA GLN A 31 27.00 0.76 -9.27
C GLN A 31 25.70 -0.05 -9.29
N PHE A 32 24.91 0.04 -8.23
CA PHE A 32 23.64 -0.68 -8.12
C PHE A 32 22.49 -0.04 -8.90
N SER A 33 22.56 1.26 -9.22
CA SER A 33 21.51 1.95 -9.99
C SER A 33 21.29 1.34 -11.37
N ASN A 34 22.33 0.75 -11.97
CA ASN A 34 22.22 0.05 -13.27
C ASN A 34 21.47 -1.30 -13.16
N ASN A 35 21.31 -1.84 -11.96
CA ASN A 35 20.64 -3.12 -11.69
C ASN A 35 19.24 -2.93 -11.07
N LEU A 36 18.67 -1.71 -11.17
CA LEU A 36 17.41 -1.35 -10.52
C LEU A 36 16.22 -2.16 -11.07
N ASP A 37 16.20 -2.42 -12.38
CA ASP A 37 15.21 -3.27 -13.05
C ASP A 37 15.20 -4.69 -12.48
N TRP A 38 16.40 -5.27 -12.26
CA TRP A 38 16.53 -6.58 -11.64
C TRP A 38 15.98 -6.57 -10.21
N LEU A 39 16.30 -5.55 -9.43
CA LEU A 39 15.87 -5.44 -8.04
C LEU A 39 14.35 -5.31 -7.91
N ILE A 40 13.73 -4.54 -8.80
CA ILE A 40 12.27 -4.40 -8.89
C ILE A 40 11.62 -5.69 -9.37
N SER A 41 12.23 -6.43 -10.31
CA SER A 41 11.71 -7.74 -10.72
C SER A 41 11.68 -8.76 -9.57
N LYS A 42 12.58 -8.62 -8.58
CA LYS A 42 12.62 -9.49 -7.39
C LYS A 42 11.62 -9.08 -6.33
N LEU A 43 11.16 -7.82 -6.30
CA LEU A 43 10.09 -7.37 -5.42
C LEU A 43 8.75 -8.06 -5.70
N ASP A 44 8.50 -8.49 -6.93
CA ASP A 44 7.31 -9.27 -7.27
C ASP A 44 7.28 -10.66 -6.62
N ARG A 45 8.42 -11.15 -6.09
CA ARG A 45 8.48 -12.39 -5.32
C ARG A 45 8.20 -12.09 -3.85
N LEU A 46 7.03 -12.52 -3.39
CA LEU A 46 6.47 -12.27 -2.06
C LEU A 46 7.36 -12.67 -0.86
N GLU A 47 8.34 -13.56 -1.06
CA GLU A 47 9.04 -14.25 0.03
C GLU A 47 10.14 -13.42 0.74
N SER A 48 10.57 -12.29 0.17
CA SER A 48 11.67 -11.47 0.74
C SER A 48 11.50 -9.97 0.51
N SER A 49 10.27 -9.48 0.43
CA SER A 49 10.00 -8.09 0.03
C SER A 49 10.55 -7.05 1.01
N SER A 50 10.60 -7.33 2.32
CA SER A 50 11.10 -6.34 3.31
C SER A 50 12.58 -6.00 3.14
N GLY A 51 13.44 -7.00 2.91
CA GLY A 51 14.88 -6.75 2.73
C GLY A 51 15.17 -6.01 1.42
N ILE A 52 14.46 -6.39 0.36
CA ILE A 52 14.63 -5.75 -0.95
C ILE A 52 14.11 -4.31 -0.94
N LEU A 53 12.98 -4.03 -0.28
CA LEU A 53 12.47 -2.67 -0.09
C LEU A 53 13.47 -1.78 0.65
N GLU A 54 14.17 -2.31 1.66
CA GLU A 54 15.20 -1.57 2.38
C GLU A 54 16.40 -1.23 1.48
N VAL A 55 16.84 -2.17 0.64
CA VAL A 55 17.91 -1.92 -0.34
C VAL A 55 17.47 -0.85 -1.34
N LEU A 56 16.26 -0.97 -1.90
CA LEU A 56 15.70 0.01 -2.84
C LEU A 56 15.66 1.39 -2.20
N HIS A 57 15.10 1.50 -0.99
CA HIS A 57 15.02 2.76 -0.26
C HIS A 57 16.40 3.40 -0.06
N CYS A 58 17.43 2.62 0.29
CA CYS A 58 18.79 3.16 0.45
C CYS A 58 19.37 3.68 -0.87
N ILE A 59 19.17 2.98 -1.99
CA ILE A 59 19.65 3.42 -3.32
C ILE A 59 19.00 4.75 -3.72
N LEU A 60 17.68 4.89 -3.51
CA LEU A 60 16.91 6.07 -3.92
C LEU A 60 17.26 7.34 -3.13
N ILE A 61 17.65 7.19 -1.85
CA ILE A 61 18.06 8.33 -1.01
C ILE A 61 19.46 8.82 -1.37
N GLU A 62 20.39 7.88 -1.58
CA GLU A 62 21.82 8.19 -1.68
C GLU A 62 22.27 8.50 -3.13
N SER A 63 21.56 7.99 -4.15
CA SER A 63 21.91 8.21 -5.56
C SER A 63 20.78 8.91 -6.31
N PRO A 64 20.90 10.22 -6.58
CA PRO A 64 19.96 10.93 -7.46
C PRO A 64 20.00 10.39 -8.90
N GLU A 65 21.12 9.79 -9.32
CA GLU A 65 21.27 9.16 -10.63
C GLU A 65 20.31 7.97 -10.80
N ALA A 66 20.09 7.21 -9.72
CA ALA A 66 19.14 6.09 -9.73
C ALA A 66 17.70 6.55 -9.99
N LEU A 67 17.32 7.75 -9.53
CA LEU A 67 15.98 8.30 -9.75
C LEU A 67 15.71 8.66 -11.22
N ASN A 68 16.76 9.00 -11.97
CA ASN A 68 16.65 9.31 -13.40
C ASN A 68 16.44 8.05 -14.25
N LEU A 69 16.76 6.86 -13.73
CA LEU A 69 16.56 5.58 -14.41
C LEU A 69 15.15 5.01 -14.19
N ILE A 70 14.30 5.68 -13.42
CA ILE A 70 12.99 5.16 -13.06
C ILE A 70 11.99 5.42 -14.17
N ALA A 71 11.47 4.33 -14.71
CA ALA A 71 10.40 4.34 -15.68
C ALA A 71 9.02 4.10 -15.04
N GLU A 72 7.97 4.38 -15.79
CA GLU A 72 6.59 4.13 -15.38
C GLU A 72 6.34 2.67 -14.94
N GLY A 73 6.98 1.70 -15.62
CA GLY A 73 6.87 0.28 -15.27
C GLY A 73 7.32 -0.02 -13.84
N HIS A 74 8.40 0.61 -13.38
CA HIS A 74 8.91 0.47 -12.02
C HIS A 74 7.91 0.98 -10.98
N ILE A 75 7.30 2.13 -11.24
CA ILE A 75 6.31 2.73 -10.34
C ILE A 75 5.05 1.87 -10.28
N LYS A 76 4.57 1.33 -11.41
CA LYS A 76 3.44 0.39 -11.45
C LYS A 76 3.72 -0.87 -10.62
N SER A 77 4.92 -1.44 -10.74
CA SER A 77 5.33 -2.59 -9.94
C SER A 77 5.33 -2.26 -8.45
N ILE A 78 5.91 -1.13 -8.04
CA ILE A 78 5.93 -0.69 -6.64
C ILE A 78 4.51 -0.45 -6.10
N ILE A 79 3.64 0.19 -6.88
CA ILE A 79 2.23 0.39 -6.49
C ILE A 79 1.50 -0.95 -6.34
N SER A 80 1.77 -1.94 -7.21
CA SER A 80 1.18 -3.28 -7.09
C SER A 80 1.59 -4.01 -5.80
N LEU A 81 2.74 -3.67 -5.21
CA LEU A 81 3.17 -4.21 -3.92
C LEU A 81 2.26 -3.75 -2.77
N LEU A 82 1.65 -2.55 -2.87
CA LEU A 82 0.67 -2.11 -1.85
C LEU A 82 -0.55 -3.04 -1.81
N ASP A 83 -0.96 -3.53 -2.97
CA ASP A 83 -2.08 -4.48 -3.12
C ASP A 83 -1.68 -5.87 -2.60
N LYS A 84 -0.51 -6.37 -3.04
CA LYS A 84 -0.03 -7.72 -2.71
C LYS A 84 0.43 -7.90 -1.26
N HIS A 85 1.04 -6.87 -0.64
CA HIS A 85 1.62 -6.94 0.71
C HIS A 85 0.75 -6.32 1.81
N GLY A 86 -0.50 -5.95 1.52
CA GLY A 86 -1.46 -5.52 2.53
C GLY A 86 -1.08 -4.20 3.23
N ARG A 87 -0.94 -3.12 2.47
CA ARG A 87 -0.70 -1.74 2.98
C ARG A 87 0.55 -1.61 3.89
N ASN A 88 1.66 -2.22 3.48
CA ASN A 88 2.93 -2.05 4.17
C ASN A 88 3.45 -0.60 4.08
N HIS A 89 3.68 0.05 5.22
CA HIS A 89 4.16 1.44 5.29
C HIS A 89 5.50 1.66 4.55
N LYS A 90 6.38 0.65 4.52
CA LYS A 90 7.69 0.75 3.84
C LYS A 90 7.55 1.01 2.34
N VAL A 91 6.47 0.56 1.72
CA VAL A 91 6.21 0.82 0.30
C VAL A 91 5.86 2.29 0.08
N LEU A 92 5.14 2.92 1.02
CA LEU A 92 4.89 4.36 0.99
C LEU A 92 6.19 5.15 1.22
N ASP A 93 7.07 4.69 2.12
CA ASP A 93 8.38 5.32 2.34
C ASP A 93 9.24 5.33 1.06
N VAL A 94 9.21 4.23 0.29
CA VAL A 94 9.85 4.16 -1.03
C VAL A 94 9.20 5.14 -2.01
N LEU A 95 7.86 5.18 -2.11
CA LEU A 95 7.15 6.13 -2.98
C LEU A 95 7.46 7.60 -2.61
N CYS A 96 7.61 7.91 -1.32
CA CYS A 96 8.04 9.23 -0.86
C CYS A 96 9.47 9.56 -1.30
N SER A 97 10.39 8.60 -1.20
CA SER A 97 11.80 8.76 -1.63
C SER A 97 11.94 8.95 -3.15
N LEU A 98 10.99 8.43 -3.93
CA LEU A 98 10.93 8.65 -5.39
C LEU A 98 10.57 10.09 -5.76
N CYS A 99 9.80 10.77 -4.91
CA CYS A 99 9.34 12.14 -5.13
C CYS A 99 10.40 13.19 -4.77
N LEU A 100 11.26 12.89 -3.79
CA LEU A 100 12.20 13.82 -3.18
C LEU A 100 13.55 13.14 -2.89
N CYS A 101 14.63 13.71 -3.42
CA CYS A 101 15.99 13.28 -3.15
C CYS A 101 16.81 14.43 -2.59
N ASN A 102 17.32 14.30 -1.36
CA ASN A 102 18.16 15.31 -0.72
C ASN A 102 17.57 16.74 -0.78
N GLY A 103 16.25 16.87 -0.64
CA GLY A 103 15.52 18.15 -0.70
C GLY A 103 15.17 18.64 -2.10
N VAL A 104 15.57 17.93 -3.16
CA VAL A 104 15.21 18.24 -4.56
C VAL A 104 14.05 17.38 -5.03
N ALA A 105 13.02 18.02 -5.58
CA ALA A 105 11.83 17.36 -6.11
C ALA A 105 12.05 16.83 -7.53
N VAL A 106 11.65 15.58 -7.79
CA VAL A 106 11.70 14.95 -9.12
C VAL A 106 10.30 14.94 -9.74
N ARG A 107 9.99 15.98 -10.53
CA ARG A 107 8.63 16.20 -11.09
C ARG A 107 8.11 15.04 -11.95
N ALA A 108 8.98 14.40 -12.71
CA ALA A 108 8.60 13.26 -13.56
C ALA A 108 8.03 12.10 -12.72
N ASN A 109 8.73 11.73 -11.65
CA ASN A 109 8.30 10.65 -10.75
C ASN A 109 7.00 11.01 -10.01
N GLN A 110 6.87 12.27 -9.58
CA GLN A 110 5.64 12.75 -8.91
C GLN A 110 4.42 12.60 -9.83
N ASN A 111 4.52 13.03 -11.08
CA ASN A 111 3.43 12.90 -12.05
C ASN A 111 3.06 11.42 -12.27
N LEU A 112 4.06 10.56 -12.51
CA LEU A 112 3.82 9.13 -12.74
C LEU A 112 3.18 8.44 -11.53
N ILE A 113 3.57 8.80 -10.31
CA ILE A 113 2.95 8.29 -9.08
C ILE A 113 1.50 8.76 -8.98
N CYS A 114 1.23 10.05 -9.20
CA CYS A 114 -0.12 10.59 -9.18
C CYS A 114 -1.04 9.92 -10.21
N ASP A 115 -0.55 9.74 -11.44
CA ASP A 115 -1.30 9.17 -12.57
C ASP A 115 -1.62 7.68 -12.36
N ASN A 116 -0.78 6.95 -11.62
CA ASN A 116 -0.98 5.51 -11.40
C ASN A 116 -1.65 5.16 -10.06
N LEU A 117 -1.50 5.99 -9.02
CA LEU A 117 -2.01 5.70 -7.68
C LEU A 117 -3.42 6.26 -7.42
N LEU A 118 -3.68 7.50 -7.86
CA LEU A 118 -4.88 8.25 -7.47
C LEU A 118 -6.17 7.88 -8.23
N PRO A 119 -6.16 7.56 -9.55
CA PRO A 119 -7.41 7.38 -10.30
C PRO A 119 -8.26 6.19 -9.83
N ARG A 120 -7.62 5.09 -9.41
CA ARG A 120 -8.35 3.85 -9.05
C ARG A 120 -8.99 3.90 -7.67
N ARG A 121 -8.49 4.74 -6.74
CA ARG A 121 -8.99 4.91 -5.35
C ARG A 121 -9.24 3.61 -4.57
N ASN A 122 -8.59 2.51 -4.94
CA ASN A 122 -8.78 1.18 -4.35
C ASN A 122 -7.66 0.78 -3.37
N LEU A 123 -6.48 1.38 -3.48
CA LEU A 123 -5.31 1.07 -2.65
C LEU A 123 -5.26 1.89 -1.37
N LEU A 124 -5.58 3.19 -1.46
CA LEU A 124 -5.54 4.15 -0.35
C LEU A 124 -6.90 4.26 0.35
N LEU A 125 -6.88 4.49 1.66
CA LEU A 125 -8.09 4.72 2.45
C LEU A 125 -8.83 5.97 1.95
N GLN A 126 -10.15 5.84 1.78
CA GLN A 126 -11.03 6.93 1.38
C GLN A 126 -11.84 7.39 2.59
N THR A 127 -11.89 8.70 2.80
CA THR A 127 -12.69 9.32 3.86
C THR A 127 -13.75 10.21 3.25
N ARG A 128 -14.95 10.19 3.81
CA ARG A 128 -16.05 11.07 3.41
C ARG A 128 -16.74 11.60 4.66
N LEU A 129 -17.04 12.90 4.66
CA LEU A 129 -17.92 13.48 5.66
C LEU A 129 -19.33 12.91 5.47
N ILE A 130 -19.91 12.40 6.55
CA ILE A 130 -21.29 11.89 6.57
C ILE A 130 -22.06 12.63 7.65
N ASN A 131 -23.36 12.84 7.40
CA ASN A 131 -24.24 13.41 8.42
C ASN A 131 -24.49 12.38 9.52
N ASP A 132 -24.65 12.85 10.75
CA ASP A 132 -25.13 12.01 11.84
C ASP A 132 -26.60 11.66 11.60
N VAL A 133 -26.90 10.36 11.56
CA VAL A 133 -28.25 9.84 11.34
C VAL A 133 -28.77 9.23 12.64
N THR A 134 -29.96 9.64 13.05
CA THR A 134 -30.66 9.04 14.20
C THR A 134 -31.82 8.18 13.71
N SER A 135 -32.07 7.08 14.42
CA SER A 135 -33.19 6.18 14.13
C SER A 135 -34.07 6.06 15.38
N ILE A 136 -35.38 6.20 15.18
CA ILE A 136 -36.39 6.11 16.23
C ILE A 136 -37.32 4.97 15.84
N ARG A 137 -37.61 4.08 16.80
CA ARG A 137 -38.57 2.99 16.63
C ARG A 137 -39.66 3.06 17.70
N PRO A 138 -40.92 2.73 17.37
CA PRO A 138 -41.96 2.56 18.37
C PRO A 138 -41.67 1.31 19.23
N ASN A 139 -42.27 1.25 20.41
CA ASN A 139 -42.15 0.11 21.31
C ASN A 139 -43.07 -1.06 20.88
N ILE A 140 -42.92 -1.51 19.63
CA ILE A 140 -43.70 -2.59 19.02
C ILE A 140 -42.72 -3.70 18.63
N PHE A 141 -42.96 -4.91 19.14
CA PHE A 141 -42.15 -6.09 18.83
C PHE A 141 -43.02 -7.16 18.18
N LEU A 142 -42.65 -7.52 16.96
CA LEU A 142 -43.35 -8.52 16.16
C LEU A 142 -42.44 -9.74 16.03
N GLY A 143 -42.95 -10.91 16.40
CA GLY A 143 -42.28 -12.19 16.35
C GLY A 143 -43.25 -13.26 15.87
N VAL A 144 -43.00 -13.81 14.69
CA VAL A 144 -43.79 -14.93 14.15
C VAL A 144 -43.05 -16.22 14.48
N ALA A 145 -43.57 -16.94 15.47
CA ALA A 145 -43.10 -18.29 15.80
C ALA A 145 -44.25 -19.30 15.63
N GLU A 146 -43.89 -20.57 15.45
CA GLU A 146 -44.87 -21.66 15.39
C GLU A 146 -45.62 -21.75 16.73
N GLY A 147 -46.95 -21.76 16.68
CA GLY A 147 -47.79 -21.65 17.88
C GLY A 147 -47.90 -20.26 18.50
N SER A 148 -47.27 -19.22 17.93
CA SER A 148 -47.43 -17.85 18.44
C SER A 148 -48.85 -17.32 18.20
N ALA A 149 -49.39 -16.66 19.22
CA ALA A 149 -50.70 -15.99 19.14
C ALA A 149 -50.63 -14.61 18.47
N GLN A 150 -49.45 -14.19 17.97
CA GLN A 150 -49.29 -12.90 17.33
C GLN A 150 -49.96 -12.88 15.95
N TYR A 151 -50.66 -11.77 15.66
CA TYR A 151 -51.32 -11.58 14.38
C TYR A 151 -50.28 -11.51 13.25
N LYS A 152 -50.62 -12.03 12.06
CA LYS A 152 -49.64 -12.16 10.95
C LYS A 152 -49.61 -10.97 9.99
N LYS A 153 -50.58 -10.07 10.08
CA LYS A 153 -50.70 -8.89 9.19
C LYS A 153 -50.56 -7.61 10.00
N TRP A 154 -49.68 -6.73 9.56
CA TRP A 154 -49.37 -5.47 10.24
C TRP A 154 -49.40 -4.32 9.23
N TYR A 155 -49.79 -3.14 9.69
CA TYR A 155 -49.93 -1.94 8.88
C TYR A 155 -49.43 -0.73 9.67
N PHE A 156 -48.72 0.18 9.01
CA PHE A 156 -48.32 1.46 9.60
C PHE A 156 -48.38 2.57 8.55
N GLU A 157 -48.62 3.79 9.01
CA GLU A 157 -48.59 5.02 8.21
C GLU A 157 -47.63 6.01 8.87
N LEU A 158 -47.02 6.88 8.07
CA LEU A 158 -46.15 7.95 8.54
C LEU A 158 -46.38 9.21 7.71
N ILE A 159 -46.53 10.35 8.38
CA ILE A 159 -46.71 11.67 7.78
C ILE A 159 -45.45 12.50 8.08
N ILE A 160 -44.89 13.15 7.05
CA ILE A 160 -43.74 14.05 7.17
C ILE A 160 -44.25 15.48 7.15
N ASP A 161 -43.96 16.25 8.20
CA ASP A 161 -44.42 17.64 8.34
C ASP A 161 -43.48 18.65 7.64
N GLN A 162 -42.16 18.44 7.74
CA GLN A 162 -41.15 19.30 7.13
C GLN A 162 -39.94 18.48 6.65
N VAL A 163 -39.29 18.94 5.57
CA VAL A 163 -38.07 18.36 4.96
C VAL A 163 -36.92 19.36 5.03
#